data_AF-A0A3C1F5E3-F1
#
_entry.id   AF-A0A3C1F5E3-F1
#
_cell.length_a   1.000
_cell.length_b   1.000
_cell.length_c   1.000
_cell.angle_alpha   90.00
_cell.angle_beta   90.00
_cell.angle_gamma   90.00
#
_symmetry.space_group_name_H-M   'P 1'
#
loop_
_entity.id
_entity.type
_entity.pdbx_description
1 polymer ?
#
loop_
_entity_poly.entity_id
_entity_poly.type
_entity_poly.pdbx_seq_one_letter_code
_entity_poly.pdbx_strand_id
1 'polypeptide(L)'
;MMARMRAILWPTLGLLAIGLLSPAGVEAVTGEHNMSSKTPGRQVCVVCHTPHHAPSSPLLWNHVLSANSFSWSDWTETSGGTKLPTNIKTWSGSSKMCLSCHDGSVAIGAIYEPAETFDSTKITGKDQTATSAGDLKGNHPVSVPYPYDGVKNTYNGISTGDLALTSGWVARPTAVKLYTDKSVGGGSNRGIECASCHDPHGTSIKEYLRASPLGSELCLKCHDK
;
A
#
# COMPACT_ATOMS: atom_id res chain seq x y z
N MET A 1 -53.83 68.32 -14.55
CA MET A 1 -52.43 68.09 -14.98
C MET A 1 -51.86 66.99 -14.08
N MET A 2 -51.56 65.82 -14.66
CA MET A 2 -50.70 64.72 -14.18
C MET A 2 -50.91 64.20 -12.73
N ALA A 3 -51.03 62.89 -12.48
CA ALA A 3 -49.94 61.95 -12.67
C ALA A 3 -50.44 60.51 -12.84
N ARG A 4 -49.90 59.82 -13.86
CA ARG A 4 -50.03 58.38 -14.04
C ARG A 4 -49.04 57.69 -13.10
N MET A 5 -49.54 56.90 -12.14
CA MET A 5 -48.71 55.99 -11.35
C MET A 5 -48.12 54.92 -12.29
N ARG A 6 -46.79 54.91 -12.42
CA ARG A 6 -46.06 53.85 -13.11
C ARG A 6 -45.75 52.76 -12.08
N ALA A 7 -46.30 51.57 -12.28
CA ALA A 7 -45.91 50.38 -11.53
C ALA A 7 -44.46 50.03 -11.88
N ILE A 8 -43.58 50.03 -10.89
CA ILE A 8 -42.19 49.57 -11.01
C ILE A 8 -42.22 48.08 -10.68
N LEU A 9 -42.13 47.24 -11.71
CA LEU A 9 -41.90 45.81 -11.56
C LEU A 9 -40.42 45.60 -11.23
N TRP A 10 -40.12 45.19 -10.00
CA TRP A 10 -38.79 44.69 -9.64
C TRP A 10 -38.59 43.29 -10.25
N PRO A 11 -37.53 43.04 -11.03
CA PRO A 11 -37.21 41.69 -11.45
C PRO A 11 -36.81 40.90 -10.22
N THR A 12 -37.55 39.84 -9.91
CA THR A 12 -37.16 38.84 -8.93
C THR A 12 -35.85 38.21 -9.40
N LEU A 13 -34.76 38.57 -8.74
CA LEU A 13 -33.45 37.96 -8.92
C LEU A 13 -33.59 36.50 -8.47
N GLY A 14 -33.78 35.60 -9.43
CA GLY A 14 -33.79 34.16 -9.15
C GLY A 14 -32.41 33.77 -8.63
N LEU A 15 -32.32 33.37 -7.37
CA LEU A 15 -31.15 32.68 -6.85
C LEU A 15 -31.01 31.38 -7.64
N LEU A 16 -30.13 31.39 -8.64
CA LEU A 16 -29.61 30.16 -9.23
C LEU A 16 -28.78 29.50 -8.13
N ALA A 17 -29.36 28.53 -7.44
CA ALA A 17 -28.64 27.63 -6.56
C ALA A 17 -27.67 26.84 -7.44
N ILE A 18 -26.45 27.38 -7.61
CA ILE A 18 -25.31 26.62 -8.08
C ILE A 18 -25.06 25.62 -6.96
N GLY A 19 -25.67 24.44 -7.08
CA GLY A 19 -25.27 23.29 -6.29
C GLY A 19 -23.77 23.13 -6.52
N LEU A 20 -23.00 23.42 -5.47
CA LEU A 20 -21.60 23.03 -5.40
C LEU A 20 -21.60 21.51 -5.54
N LEU A 21 -21.46 21.03 -6.77
CA LEU A 21 -20.92 19.71 -7.04
C LEU A 21 -19.53 19.77 -6.42
N SER A 22 -19.43 19.32 -5.16
CA SER A 22 -18.15 18.94 -4.59
C SER A 22 -17.50 18.05 -5.65
N PRO A 23 -16.31 18.40 -6.16
CA PRO A 23 -15.59 17.44 -6.95
C PRO A 23 -15.51 16.18 -6.10
N ALA A 24 -15.83 15.02 -6.68
CA ALA A 24 -15.48 13.73 -6.10
C ALA A 24 -13.95 13.72 -5.99
N GLY A 25 -13.46 14.30 -4.90
CA GLY A 25 -12.13 14.86 -4.79
C GLY A 25 -11.34 14.02 -3.83
N VAL A 26 -10.44 13.22 -4.42
CA VAL A 26 -9.33 12.52 -3.79
C VAL A 26 -9.76 11.39 -2.86
N GLU A 27 -9.34 10.16 -3.16
CA GLU A 27 -9.29 9.09 -2.16
C GLU A 27 -8.42 9.58 -1.00
N ALA A 28 -9.07 10.16 0.02
CA ALA A 28 -8.41 10.52 1.25
C ALA A 28 -7.94 9.22 1.91
N VAL A 29 -6.72 9.21 2.45
CA VAL A 29 -6.27 8.08 3.26
C VAL A 29 -7.26 7.87 4.40
N THR A 30 -7.76 6.65 4.58
CA THR A 30 -8.78 6.33 5.59
C THR A 30 -8.24 5.42 6.71
N GLY A 31 -9.02 5.25 7.78
CA GLY A 31 -8.69 4.39 8.91
C GLY A 31 -7.50 4.89 9.74
N GLU A 32 -6.81 3.96 10.39
CA GLU A 32 -5.58 4.19 11.18
C GLU A 32 -4.43 4.78 10.34
N HIS A 33 -4.40 4.59 9.02
CA HIS A 33 -3.42 5.27 8.16
C HIS A 33 -3.76 6.76 7.93
N ASN A 34 -4.97 7.21 8.30
CA ASN A 34 -5.33 8.62 8.30
C ASN A 34 -4.68 9.33 9.51
N MET A 35 -3.37 9.52 9.41
CA MET A 35 -2.54 10.13 10.45
C MET A 35 -2.69 11.66 10.55
N SER A 36 -3.67 12.26 9.87
CA SER A 36 -3.87 13.72 9.82
C SER A 36 -4.10 14.37 11.20
N SER A 37 -4.53 13.60 12.20
CA SER A 37 -4.68 14.07 13.58
C SER A 37 -3.36 14.14 14.35
N LYS A 38 -2.33 13.43 13.88
CA LYS A 38 -1.01 13.31 14.50
C LYS A 38 0.05 14.15 13.79
N THR A 39 -0.13 14.42 12.50
CA THR A 39 0.86 15.14 11.70
C THR A 39 0.79 16.66 11.88
N PRO A 40 1.96 17.34 11.92
CA PRO A 40 2.02 18.79 11.82
C PRO A 40 1.25 19.29 10.59
N GLY A 41 0.42 20.32 10.77
CA GLY A 41 -0.37 20.90 9.68
C GLY A 41 -1.43 19.97 9.09
N ARG A 42 -1.76 18.84 9.74
CA ARG A 42 -2.76 17.86 9.32
C ARG A 42 -2.52 17.26 7.93
N GLN A 43 -1.26 17.20 7.52
CA GLN A 43 -0.87 16.65 6.22
C GLN A 43 -0.91 15.12 6.32
N VAL A 44 -1.87 14.48 5.67
CA VAL A 44 -2.06 13.03 5.78
C VAL A 44 -0.98 12.24 5.04
N CYS A 45 -0.49 12.76 3.92
CA CYS A 45 0.47 12.05 3.07
C CYS A 45 1.92 12.15 3.57
N VAL A 46 2.26 13.18 4.37
CA VAL A 46 3.66 13.52 4.71
C VAL A 46 4.37 12.42 5.49
N VAL A 47 3.63 11.57 6.21
CA VAL A 47 4.18 10.42 6.92
C VAL A 47 4.82 9.44 5.94
N CYS A 48 4.15 9.19 4.81
CA CYS A 48 4.56 8.18 3.84
C CYS A 48 5.33 8.76 2.66
N HIS A 49 4.97 9.97 2.22
CA HIS A 49 5.46 10.58 0.99
C HIS A 49 5.95 12.00 1.22
N THR A 50 7.01 12.38 0.52
CA THR A 50 7.45 13.78 0.41
C THR A 50 7.43 14.21 -1.05
N PRO A 51 7.06 15.47 -1.38
CA PRO A 51 7.13 15.97 -2.74
C PRO A 51 8.57 16.01 -3.32
N HIS A 52 9.59 16.13 -2.46
CA HIS A 52 11.00 16.23 -2.85
C HIS A 52 11.93 15.75 -1.73
N HIS A 53 13.21 15.52 -2.07
CA HIS A 53 14.27 15.14 -1.11
C HIS A 53 14.05 13.83 -0.35
N ALA A 54 13.15 12.98 -0.83
CA ALA A 54 13.14 11.60 -0.35
C ALA A 54 14.52 10.96 -0.58
N PRO A 55 15.00 10.10 0.34
CA PRO A 55 16.07 9.19 -0.02
C PRO A 55 15.65 8.40 -1.26
N SER A 56 16.61 8.10 -2.15
CA SER A 56 16.38 7.41 -3.42
C SER A 56 15.46 6.21 -3.25
N SER A 57 14.18 6.41 -3.58
CA SER A 57 13.12 5.43 -3.40
C SER A 57 12.12 5.59 -4.54
N PRO A 58 11.49 4.50 -5.00
CA PRO A 58 10.63 4.54 -6.20
C PRO A 58 9.38 5.44 -6.08
N LEU A 59 9.01 5.88 -4.87
CA LEU A 59 7.75 6.57 -4.58
C LEU A 59 7.94 7.83 -3.70
N LEU A 60 9.14 8.39 -3.66
CA LEU A 60 9.48 9.50 -2.77
C LEU A 60 9.06 9.23 -1.32
N TRP A 61 9.47 8.07 -0.80
CA TRP A 61 9.13 7.61 0.54
C TRP A 61 9.76 8.50 1.62
N ASN A 62 8.94 9.00 2.54
CA ASN A 62 9.37 9.96 3.56
C ASN A 62 9.62 9.33 4.92
N HIS A 63 9.00 8.19 5.24
CA HIS A 63 9.18 7.56 6.55
C HIS A 63 10.58 6.94 6.70
N VAL A 64 11.16 7.03 7.90
CA VAL A 64 12.48 6.46 8.20
C VAL A 64 12.46 4.94 8.03
N LEU A 65 13.28 4.41 7.12
CA LEU A 65 13.32 2.96 6.86
C LEU A 65 13.95 2.21 8.04
N SER A 66 13.38 1.05 8.36
CA SER A 66 13.94 0.16 9.37
C SER A 66 15.37 -0.29 9.01
N ALA A 67 16.21 -0.39 10.05
CA ALA A 67 17.55 -0.94 9.93
C ALA A 67 17.56 -2.48 9.88
N ASN A 68 16.45 -3.13 10.24
CA ASN A 68 16.34 -4.58 10.34
C ASN A 68 16.40 -5.27 8.99
N SER A 69 16.94 -6.48 9.00
CA SER A 69 16.82 -7.42 7.88
C SER A 69 15.59 -8.28 8.11
N PHE A 70 14.81 -8.53 7.06
CA PHE A 70 13.54 -9.25 7.19
C PHE A 70 13.57 -10.60 6.48
N SER A 71 13.16 -11.65 7.18
CA SER A 71 13.08 -13.02 6.69
C SER A 71 12.07 -13.83 7.51
N TRP A 72 11.82 -15.07 7.09
CA TRP A 72 10.93 -16.01 7.79
C TRP A 72 11.77 -17.04 8.56
N SER A 73 11.47 -17.23 9.85
CA SER A 73 12.10 -18.26 10.67
C SER A 73 11.41 -19.62 10.62
N ASP A 74 10.15 -19.67 10.19
CA ASP A 74 9.35 -20.89 10.10
C ASP A 74 9.51 -21.63 8.77
N TRP A 75 9.83 -20.92 7.69
CA TRP A 75 10.05 -21.49 6.36
C TRP A 75 11.13 -20.75 5.58
N THR A 76 11.90 -21.47 4.77
CA THR A 76 12.91 -20.89 3.86
C THR A 76 12.57 -21.11 2.38
N GLU A 77 11.60 -21.98 2.10
CA GLU A 77 11.19 -22.38 0.76
C GLU A 77 9.75 -22.91 0.77
N THR A 78 9.03 -22.72 -0.33
CA THR A 78 7.69 -23.29 -0.56
C THR A 78 7.79 -24.76 -1.00
N SER A 79 6.69 -25.52 -0.90
CA SER A 79 6.62 -26.88 -1.45
C SER A 79 6.86 -26.96 -2.97
N GLY A 80 6.63 -25.86 -3.69
CA GLY A 80 6.92 -25.73 -5.11
C GLY A 80 8.40 -25.44 -5.44
N GLY A 81 9.27 -25.30 -4.44
CA GLY A 81 10.70 -25.00 -4.61
C GLY A 81 11.03 -23.51 -4.78
N THR A 82 10.07 -22.62 -4.51
CA THR A 82 10.32 -21.17 -4.52
C THR A 82 10.96 -20.78 -3.20
N LYS A 83 12.20 -20.30 -3.21
CA LYS A 83 12.91 -19.80 -2.01
C LYS A 83 12.25 -18.54 -1.47
N LEU A 84 12.32 -18.33 -0.15
CA LEU A 84 11.88 -17.08 0.48
C LEU A 84 13.05 -16.09 0.57
N PRO A 85 12.78 -14.76 0.55
CA PRO A 85 13.80 -13.76 0.76
C PRO A 85 14.50 -13.94 2.11
N THR A 86 15.83 -13.91 2.11
CA THR A 86 16.64 -13.90 3.33
C THR A 86 16.86 -12.48 3.87
N ASN A 87 16.56 -11.47 3.05
CA ASN A 87 16.58 -10.07 3.46
C ASN A 87 15.74 -9.16 2.54
N ILE A 88 14.54 -8.76 2.97
CA ILE A 88 13.71 -7.81 2.19
C ILE A 88 14.30 -6.39 2.17
N LYS A 89 15.17 -6.02 3.12
CA LYS A 89 15.74 -4.66 3.20
C LYS A 89 16.50 -4.25 1.93
N THR A 90 17.10 -5.22 1.23
CA THR A 90 17.87 -4.99 0.00
C THR A 90 16.99 -4.85 -1.24
N TRP A 91 15.70 -5.15 -1.12
CA TRP A 91 14.71 -5.04 -2.19
C TRP A 91 14.07 -3.64 -2.21
N SER A 92 13.72 -3.14 -3.38
CA SER A 92 13.07 -1.84 -3.59
C SER A 92 11.53 -1.91 -3.65
N GLY A 93 10.95 -3.06 -3.29
CA GLY A 93 9.49 -3.28 -3.24
C GLY A 93 8.79 -2.58 -2.08
N SER A 94 7.46 -2.54 -2.15
CA SER A 94 6.63 -1.83 -1.16
C SER A 94 6.63 -2.46 0.23
N SER A 95 6.91 -3.77 0.37
CA SER A 95 6.91 -4.43 1.68
C SER A 95 7.92 -3.83 2.64
N LYS A 96 9.10 -3.42 2.13
CA LYS A 96 10.11 -2.70 2.91
C LYS A 96 9.58 -1.39 3.51
N MET A 97 8.67 -0.72 2.80
CA MET A 97 8.05 0.52 3.26
C MET A 97 7.04 0.24 4.38
N CYS A 98 6.20 -0.79 4.23
CA CYS A 98 5.29 -1.22 5.31
C CYS A 98 6.06 -1.60 6.58
N LEU A 99 7.17 -2.35 6.41
CA LEU A 99 8.01 -2.81 7.51
C LEU A 99 8.81 -1.69 8.20
N SER A 100 8.84 -0.48 7.63
CA SER A 100 9.38 0.69 8.35
C SER A 100 8.50 1.12 9.52
N CYS A 101 7.20 0.80 9.53
CA CYS A 101 6.33 0.98 10.69
C CYS A 101 6.02 -0.35 11.38
N HIS A 102 5.65 -1.37 10.61
CA HIS A 102 5.04 -2.60 11.11
C HIS A 102 6.03 -3.62 11.70
N ASP A 103 7.33 -3.33 11.71
CA ASP A 103 8.29 -4.11 12.50
C ASP A 103 8.41 -3.63 13.96
N GLY A 104 7.79 -2.49 14.28
CA GLY A 104 7.80 -1.89 15.61
C GLY A 104 9.15 -1.31 16.04
N SER A 105 10.12 -1.18 15.14
CA SER A 105 11.47 -0.66 15.45
C SER A 105 11.57 0.86 15.30
N VAL A 106 10.89 1.43 14.32
CA VAL A 106 10.90 2.88 14.03
C VAL A 106 9.61 3.53 14.56
N ALA A 107 9.73 4.77 15.01
CA ALA A 107 8.57 5.55 15.44
C ALA A 107 7.69 5.94 14.24
N ILE A 108 6.36 5.93 14.44
CA ILE A 108 5.37 6.24 13.40
C ILE A 108 5.59 7.64 12.81
N GLY A 109 5.99 8.62 13.62
CA GLY A 109 6.23 9.98 13.17
C GLY A 109 7.66 10.28 12.73
N ALA A 110 8.54 9.29 12.60
CA ALA A 110 9.91 9.49 12.15
C ALA A 110 9.95 9.63 10.62
N ILE A 111 10.25 10.83 10.12
CA ILE A 111 10.28 11.16 8.69
C ILE A 111 11.61 11.82 8.28
N TYR A 112 11.94 11.78 6.99
CA TYR A 112 13.17 12.32 6.41
C TYR A 112 13.10 13.79 6.01
N GLU A 113 11.95 14.26 5.52
CA GLU A 113 11.74 15.63 5.06
C GLU A 113 10.44 16.24 5.64
N PRO A 114 10.54 17.21 6.57
CA PRO A 114 11.77 17.59 7.26
C PRO A 114 12.28 16.43 8.12
N ALA A 115 13.58 16.39 8.41
CA ALA A 115 14.14 15.34 9.27
C ALA A 115 13.65 15.57 10.71
N GLU A 116 12.62 14.83 11.11
CA GLU A 116 11.96 15.01 12.41
C GLU A 116 11.31 13.73 12.95
N THR A 117 10.88 13.79 14.21
CA THR A 117 10.01 12.78 14.82
C THR A 117 8.90 13.48 15.58
N PHE A 118 7.73 13.62 14.94
CA PHE A 118 6.58 14.30 15.54
C PHE A 118 5.70 13.37 16.40
N ASP A 119 5.83 12.06 16.23
CA ASP A 119 5.17 11.03 17.03
C ASP A 119 6.18 9.89 17.31
N SER A 120 6.49 9.66 18.59
CA SER A 120 7.44 8.64 19.04
C SER A 120 6.82 7.25 19.25
N THR A 121 5.50 7.11 19.05
CA THR A 121 4.78 5.84 19.17
C THR A 121 5.32 4.83 18.16
N LYS A 122 5.40 3.56 18.57
CA LYS A 122 5.78 2.44 17.70
C LYS A 122 4.62 1.47 17.57
N ILE A 123 4.53 0.79 16.43
CA ILE A 123 3.53 -0.26 16.22
C ILE A 123 3.81 -1.42 17.18
N THR A 124 2.76 -1.89 17.84
CA THR A 124 2.81 -3.01 18.78
C THR A 124 1.56 -3.89 18.62
N GLY A 125 1.57 -5.07 19.25
CA GLY A 125 0.42 -5.97 19.24
C GLY A 125 0.15 -6.56 17.86
N LYS A 126 -1.14 -6.69 17.51
CA LYS A 126 -1.58 -7.41 16.29
C LYS A 126 -1.14 -6.76 14.98
N ASP A 127 -0.83 -5.47 15.00
CA ASP A 127 -0.43 -4.72 13.81
C ASP A 127 1.09 -4.74 13.62
N GLN A 128 1.85 -5.26 14.59
CA GLN A 128 3.29 -5.50 14.44
C GLN A 128 3.50 -6.83 13.70
N THR A 129 3.69 -6.76 12.38
CA THR A 129 3.79 -7.92 11.50
C THR A 129 5.18 -8.56 11.52
N ALA A 130 6.22 -7.85 11.94
CA ALA A 130 7.54 -8.42 12.13
C ALA A 130 8.03 -8.20 13.56
N THR A 131 8.81 -9.14 14.09
CA THR A 131 9.50 -8.89 15.37
C THR A 131 10.51 -7.75 15.21
N SER A 132 10.97 -7.19 16.33
CA SER A 132 12.05 -6.18 16.30
C SER A 132 13.38 -6.74 15.78
N ALA A 133 13.52 -8.05 15.63
CA ALA A 133 14.63 -8.73 14.98
C ALA A 133 14.41 -8.97 13.47
N GLY A 134 13.24 -8.59 12.94
CA GLY A 134 12.85 -8.72 11.53
C GLY A 134 12.26 -10.08 11.13
N ASP A 135 11.88 -10.92 12.10
CA ASP A 135 11.24 -12.20 11.79
C ASP A 135 9.77 -12.01 11.37
N LEU A 136 9.43 -12.54 10.21
CA LEU A 136 8.12 -12.53 9.55
C LEU A 136 7.33 -13.84 9.72
N LYS A 137 7.76 -14.73 10.61
CA LYS A 137 7.05 -15.97 10.96
C LYS A 137 5.52 -15.78 11.02
N GLY A 138 4.79 -16.68 10.38
CA GLY A 138 3.31 -16.66 10.33
C GLY A 138 2.70 -15.70 9.31
N ASN A 139 3.48 -14.83 8.65
CA ASN A 139 2.99 -13.99 7.57
C ASN A 139 3.08 -14.71 6.22
N HIS A 140 2.17 -14.39 5.31
CA HIS A 140 2.26 -14.83 3.93
C HIS A 140 3.56 -14.32 3.28
N PRO A 141 4.28 -15.15 2.50
CA PRO A 141 5.46 -14.71 1.76
C PRO A 141 5.20 -13.48 0.89
N VAL A 142 6.08 -12.49 1.01
CA VAL A 142 6.10 -11.28 0.17
C VAL A 142 7.49 -11.08 -0.41
N SER A 143 7.60 -10.23 -1.41
CA SER A 143 8.80 -10.05 -2.23
C SER A 143 9.27 -11.34 -2.91
N VAL A 144 8.30 -12.15 -3.35
CA VAL A 144 8.45 -13.43 -4.07
C VAL A 144 7.75 -13.35 -5.44
N PRO A 145 8.17 -14.16 -6.43
CA PRO A 145 7.54 -14.16 -7.76
C PRO A 145 6.11 -14.72 -7.73
N TYR A 146 5.26 -14.15 -8.58
CA TYR A 146 3.91 -14.60 -8.89
C TYR A 146 3.88 -15.11 -10.34
N PRO A 147 3.40 -16.33 -10.64
CA PRO A 147 3.43 -16.91 -11.99
C PRO A 147 2.36 -16.30 -12.92
N TYR A 148 2.51 -15.00 -13.23
CA TYR A 148 1.60 -14.25 -14.09
C TYR A 148 1.56 -14.85 -15.50
N ASP A 149 0.37 -14.87 -16.10
CA ASP A 149 0.07 -15.59 -17.34
C ASP A 149 0.40 -17.10 -17.28
N GLY A 150 0.50 -17.68 -16.08
CA GLY A 150 0.88 -19.07 -15.87
C GLY A 150 2.38 -19.34 -16.09
N VAL A 151 3.21 -18.28 -16.15
CA VAL A 151 4.62 -18.36 -16.50
C VAL A 151 5.49 -18.14 -15.25
N LYS A 152 6.38 -19.11 -14.99
CA LYS A 152 7.44 -18.98 -13.98
C LYS A 152 8.30 -17.77 -14.29
N ASN A 153 8.59 -16.96 -13.28
CA ASN A 153 9.45 -15.79 -13.45
C ASN A 153 10.32 -15.54 -12.22
N THR A 154 11.15 -14.51 -12.32
CA THR A 154 12.04 -14.05 -11.26
C THR A 154 11.62 -12.68 -10.76
N TYR A 155 11.49 -12.54 -9.46
CA TYR A 155 11.18 -11.28 -8.79
C TYR A 155 12.07 -11.17 -7.56
N ASN A 156 12.69 -10.00 -7.31
CA ASN A 156 13.63 -9.83 -6.20
C ASN A 156 14.78 -10.86 -6.22
N GLY A 157 15.27 -11.21 -7.42
CA GLY A 157 16.29 -12.24 -7.59
C GLY A 157 15.87 -13.68 -7.23
N ILE A 158 14.60 -13.89 -6.88
CA ILE A 158 14.04 -15.20 -6.54
C ILE A 158 13.24 -15.71 -7.73
N SER A 159 13.61 -16.89 -8.21
CA SER A 159 12.88 -17.58 -9.28
C SER A 159 11.76 -18.45 -8.71
N THR A 160 10.67 -18.54 -9.46
CA THR A 160 9.59 -19.49 -9.19
C THR A 160 10.18 -20.90 -9.22
N GLY A 161 9.89 -21.70 -8.20
CA GLY A 161 10.46 -23.03 -8.05
C GLY A 161 10.05 -24.01 -9.14
N ASP A 162 10.88 -25.03 -9.34
CA ASP A 162 10.69 -25.99 -10.43
C ASP A 162 9.44 -26.86 -10.27
N LEU A 163 9.00 -27.09 -9.04
CA LEU A 163 7.81 -27.87 -8.71
C LEU A 163 6.55 -27.02 -8.55
N ALA A 164 6.64 -25.70 -8.75
CA ALA A 164 5.49 -24.82 -8.67
C ALA A 164 4.50 -25.11 -9.82
N LEU A 165 3.30 -25.56 -9.45
CA LEU A 165 2.20 -25.83 -10.38
C LEU A 165 1.55 -24.51 -10.80
N THR A 166 1.96 -23.95 -11.93
CA THR A 166 1.42 -22.66 -12.42
C THR A 166 -0.04 -22.75 -12.88
N SER A 167 -0.55 -23.96 -13.15
CA SER A 167 -1.96 -24.21 -13.47
C SER A 167 -2.92 -23.99 -12.30
N GLY A 168 -2.42 -24.03 -11.05
CA GLY A 168 -3.22 -23.73 -9.85
C GLY A 168 -3.27 -22.23 -9.49
N TRP A 169 -2.95 -21.36 -10.45
CA TRP A 169 -2.92 -19.92 -10.25
C TRP A 169 -3.82 -19.21 -11.26
N VAL A 170 -4.49 -18.16 -10.82
CA VAL A 170 -5.22 -17.25 -11.67
C VAL A 170 -4.20 -16.51 -12.55
N ALA A 171 -4.25 -16.72 -13.87
CA ALA A 171 -3.25 -16.17 -14.79
C ALA A 171 -3.08 -14.64 -14.65
N ARG A 172 -4.20 -13.91 -14.50
CA ARG A 172 -4.23 -12.43 -14.49
C ARG A 172 -5.19 -11.91 -13.41
N PRO A 173 -4.77 -11.88 -12.13
CA PRO A 173 -5.63 -11.43 -11.06
C PRO A 173 -5.89 -9.92 -11.16
N THR A 174 -7.15 -9.50 -11.01
CA THR A 174 -7.55 -8.07 -11.14
C THR A 174 -7.98 -7.45 -9.80
N ALA A 175 -8.38 -8.27 -8.83
CA ALA A 175 -8.82 -7.83 -7.51
C ALA A 175 -7.66 -7.58 -6.52
N VAL A 176 -6.43 -7.96 -6.88
CA VAL A 176 -5.21 -7.71 -6.12
C VAL A 176 -4.19 -6.99 -7.00
N LYS A 177 -3.20 -6.35 -6.38
CA LYS A 177 -2.15 -5.63 -7.12
C LYS A 177 -0.90 -6.48 -7.24
N LEU A 178 -0.42 -6.72 -8.46
CA LEU A 178 0.89 -7.33 -8.67
C LEU A 178 1.94 -6.26 -8.95
N TYR A 179 3.15 -6.48 -8.47
CA TYR A 179 4.27 -5.55 -8.61
C TYR A 179 5.23 -6.03 -9.69
N THR A 180 5.76 -5.10 -10.47
CA THR A 180 6.75 -5.40 -11.51
C THR A 180 8.15 -5.16 -10.98
N ASP A 181 9.09 -6.03 -11.33
CA ASP A 181 10.50 -5.72 -11.16
C ASP A 181 10.93 -4.74 -12.27
N LYS A 182 11.16 -3.46 -11.93
CA LYS A 182 11.73 -2.49 -12.88
C LYS A 182 13.26 -2.65 -13.03
N SER A 183 13.91 -3.40 -12.14
CA SER A 183 15.36 -3.64 -12.14
C SER A 183 15.79 -4.63 -13.23
N VAL A 184 14.83 -5.34 -13.84
CA VAL A 184 15.00 -6.09 -15.10
C VAL A 184 14.07 -5.46 -16.13
N GLY A 185 14.64 -4.67 -17.04
CA GLY A 185 13.93 -3.80 -17.97
C GLY A 185 12.63 -4.37 -18.53
N GLY A 186 11.51 -3.71 -18.21
CA GLY A 186 10.23 -3.86 -18.92
C GLY A 186 9.61 -5.26 -18.94
N GLY A 187 10.04 -6.18 -18.08
CA GLY A 187 9.62 -7.58 -18.15
C GLY A 187 8.19 -7.87 -17.66
N SER A 188 7.63 -8.99 -18.14
CA SER A 188 6.38 -9.60 -17.68
C SER A 188 6.44 -10.10 -16.23
N ASN A 189 7.60 -10.04 -15.57
CA ASN A 189 7.80 -10.55 -14.22
C ASN A 189 6.87 -9.83 -13.24
N ARG A 190 6.24 -10.61 -12.37
CA ARG A 190 5.31 -10.12 -11.35
C ARG A 190 5.70 -10.70 -10.02
N GLY A 191 5.56 -9.90 -8.98
CA GLY A 191 5.78 -10.30 -7.60
C GLY A 191 4.62 -9.92 -6.71
N ILE A 192 4.56 -10.60 -5.58
CA ILE A 192 3.63 -10.34 -4.48
C ILE A 192 4.36 -9.47 -3.46
N GLU A 193 3.70 -8.42 -2.98
CA GLU A 193 4.17 -7.53 -1.92
C GLU A 193 3.05 -7.37 -0.87
N CYS A 194 3.33 -6.79 0.30
CA CYS A 194 2.26 -6.51 1.30
C CYS A 194 1.09 -5.74 0.67
N ALA A 195 1.40 -4.75 -0.16
CA ALA A 195 0.42 -3.91 -0.84
C ALA A 195 -0.31 -4.59 -2.03
N SER A 196 0.00 -5.87 -2.30
CA SER A 196 -0.79 -6.72 -3.19
C SER A 196 -2.16 -7.00 -2.61
N CYS A 197 -2.23 -7.23 -1.30
CA CYS A 197 -3.48 -7.51 -0.58
C CYS A 197 -4.00 -6.29 0.17
N HIS A 198 -3.12 -5.42 0.66
CA HIS A 198 -3.48 -4.23 1.43
C HIS A 198 -3.40 -2.95 0.59
N ASP A 199 -4.38 -2.05 0.71
CA ASP A 199 -4.28 -0.69 0.18
C ASP A 199 -3.90 0.29 1.30
N PRO A 200 -2.68 0.87 1.30
CA PRO A 200 -2.29 1.82 2.34
C PRO A 200 -3.15 3.10 2.36
N HIS A 201 -3.83 3.43 1.25
CA HIS A 201 -4.76 4.57 1.20
C HIS A 201 -6.15 4.22 1.74
N GLY A 202 -6.43 2.94 1.91
CA GLY A 202 -7.67 2.45 2.49
C GLY A 202 -8.58 1.74 1.50
N THR A 203 -9.45 0.90 2.05
CA THR A 203 -10.53 0.23 1.34
C THR A 203 -11.78 0.19 2.24
N SER A 204 -12.93 -0.18 1.69
CA SER A 204 -14.13 -0.44 2.49
C SER A 204 -14.08 -1.76 3.27
N ILE A 205 -12.99 -2.53 3.14
CA ILE A 205 -12.80 -3.82 3.78
C ILE A 205 -11.83 -3.62 4.95
N LYS A 206 -12.10 -4.32 6.06
CA LYS A 206 -11.23 -4.25 7.24
C LYS A 206 -9.78 -4.61 6.89
N GLU A 207 -8.86 -4.10 7.69
CA GLU A 207 -7.41 -4.26 7.51
C GLU A 207 -6.92 -3.79 6.12
N TYR A 208 -7.72 -2.93 5.46
CA TYR A 208 -7.44 -2.36 4.14
C TYR A 208 -7.29 -3.40 3.03
N LEU A 209 -7.98 -4.54 3.14
CA LEU A 209 -7.90 -5.59 2.14
C LEU A 209 -8.52 -5.16 0.81
N ARG A 210 -7.92 -5.56 -0.31
CA ARG A 210 -8.46 -5.32 -1.67
C ARG A 210 -9.59 -6.26 -2.06
N ALA A 211 -9.74 -7.39 -1.35
CA ALA A 211 -10.84 -8.32 -1.50
C ALA A 211 -11.21 -8.94 -0.14
N SER A 212 -12.42 -9.47 -0.03
CA SER A 212 -12.93 -10.04 1.21
C SER A 212 -12.08 -11.24 1.67
N PRO A 213 -11.78 -11.38 2.96
CA PRO A 213 -11.14 -12.60 3.48
C PRO A 213 -12.16 -13.74 3.73
N LEU A 214 -13.46 -13.46 3.68
CA LEU A 214 -14.51 -14.45 3.99
C LEU A 214 -14.48 -15.59 2.97
N GLY A 215 -14.58 -16.83 3.45
CA GLY A 215 -14.58 -18.01 2.59
C GLY A 215 -13.32 -18.15 1.71
N SER A 216 -12.20 -17.57 2.12
CA SER A 216 -10.95 -17.51 1.34
C SER A 216 -11.06 -16.73 0.03
N GLU A 217 -12.04 -15.83 -0.11
CA GLU A 217 -12.27 -15.10 -1.37
C GLU A 217 -11.02 -14.32 -1.83
N LEU A 218 -10.27 -13.73 -0.90
CA LEU A 218 -8.99 -13.06 -1.18
C LEU A 218 -7.95 -14.04 -1.73
N CYS A 219 -7.81 -15.23 -1.13
CA CYS A 219 -6.86 -16.24 -1.57
C CYS A 219 -7.19 -16.72 -3.00
N LEU A 220 -8.48 -16.87 -3.29
CA LEU A 220 -9.01 -17.28 -4.58
C LEU A 220 -8.86 -16.21 -5.67
N LYS A 221 -8.40 -15.00 -5.34
CA LYS A 221 -8.00 -14.02 -6.35
C LYS A 221 -6.69 -14.42 -7.04
N CYS A 222 -5.86 -15.23 -6.37
CA CYS A 222 -4.57 -15.70 -6.88
C CYS A 222 -4.53 -17.20 -7.15
N HIS A 223 -5.21 -18.01 -6.32
CA HIS A 223 -5.16 -19.46 -6.40
C HIS A 223 -6.42 -20.02 -7.03
N ASP A 224 -6.23 -20.89 -8.02
CA ASP A 224 -7.27 -21.72 -8.59
C ASP A 224 -7.15 -23.13 -7.99
N LYS A 225 -8.28 -23.74 -7.63
CA LYS A 225 -8.31 -25.03 -6.89
C LYS A 225 -8.48 -26.21 -7.82
#